data_AF-A0A1N6UEI0-F1
#
_entry.id   AF-A0A1N6UEI0-F1
#
_cell.length_a   1.000
_cell.length_b   1.000
_cell.length_c   1.000
_cell.angle_alpha   90.00
_cell.angle_beta   90.00
_cell.angle_gamma   90.00
#
_symmetry.space_group_name_H-M   'P 1'
#
loop_
_entity.id
_entity.type
_entity.pdbx_description
1 polymer ?
#
loop_
_entity_poly.entity_id
_entity_poly.type
_entity_poly.pdbx_seq_one_letter_code
_entity_poly.pdbx_strand_id
1 'polypeptide(L)' 'MKAKLNIIKKDLYNVFVMGNADERQLARIYFLLAIPFFTLLFTFGHFPTYK' A
#
# COMPACT_ATOMS: atom_id res chain seq x y z
N MET A 1 8.75 18.06 -4.73
CA MET A 1 7.70 17.21 -4.13
C MET A 1 6.56 16.87 -5.10
N LYS A 2 6.07 17.82 -5.93
CA LYS A 2 5.00 17.56 -6.93
C LYS A 2 5.26 16.37 -7.85
N ALA A 3 6.49 16.23 -8.36
CA ALA A 3 6.88 15.10 -9.21
C ALA A 3 6.76 13.74 -8.51
N LYS A 4 7.12 13.65 -7.21
CA LYS A 4 7.04 12.40 -6.45
C LYS A 4 5.59 11.97 -6.20
N LEU A 5 4.69 12.91 -5.93
CA LEU A 5 3.27 12.63 -5.76
C LEU A 5 2.61 12.17 -7.06
N ASN A 6 2.98 12.78 -8.20
CA ASN A 6 2.48 12.36 -9.50
C ASN A 6 2.93 10.93 -9.85
N ILE A 7 4.15 10.55 -9.48
CA ILE A 7 4.65 9.19 -9.63
C ILE A 7 3.82 8.21 -8.78
N ILE A 8 3.61 8.50 -7.49
CA ILE A 8 2.81 7.63 -6.61
C ILE A 8 1.37 7.49 -7.13
N LYS A 9 0.75 8.58 -7.58
CA LYS A 9 -0.61 8.54 -8.16
C LYS A 9 -0.68 7.64 -9.39
N LYS A 10 0.32 7.74 -10.28
CA LYS A 10 0.41 6.88 -11.46
C LYS A 10 0.63 5.42 -11.07
N ASP A 11 1.52 5.15 -10.13
CA ASP A 11 1.79 3.79 -9.65
C ASP A 11 0.55 3.17 -9.00
N LEU A 12 -0.21 3.93 -8.18
CA LEU A 12 -1.47 3.50 -7.60
C LEU A 12 -2.51 3.15 -8.68
N TYR A 13 -2.64 3.98 -9.71
CA TYR A 13 -3.58 3.75 -10.80
C TYR A 13 -3.19 2.49 -11.61
N ASN A 14 -1.89 2.30 -11.88
CA ASN A 14 -1.41 1.12 -12.59
C ASN A 14 -1.66 -0.17 -11.81
N VAL A 15 -1.42 -0.16 -10.49
CA VAL A 15 -1.59 -1.32 -9.61
C VAL A 15 -3.06 -1.67 -9.39
N PHE A 16 -3.91 -0.68 -9.11
CA PHE A 16 -5.30 -0.95 -8.69
C PHE A 16 -6.34 -0.87 -9.81
N VAL A 17 -6.06 -0.16 -10.91
CA VAL A 17 -7.05 0.08 -11.97
C VAL A 17 -6.65 -0.59 -13.28
N MET A 18 -5.45 -0.31 -13.80
CA MET A 18 -5.02 -0.89 -15.08
C MET A 18 -4.57 -2.35 -14.97
N GLY A 19 -4.09 -2.79 -13.80
CA GLY A 19 -3.57 -4.15 -13.61
C GLY A 19 -2.28 -4.44 -14.39
N ASN A 20 -1.57 -3.40 -14.88
CA ASN A 20 -0.36 -3.52 -15.71
C ASN A 20 0.90 -2.98 -15.02
N ALA A 21 0.96 -3.09 -13.70
CA ALA A 21 2.05 -2.56 -12.92
C ALA A 21 3.33 -3.39 -13.06
N ASP A 22 4.46 -2.71 -13.28
CA ASP A 22 5.79 -3.32 -13.21
C ASP A 22 6.15 -3.68 -11.76
N GLU A 23 7.04 -4.65 -11.54
CA GLU A 23 7.42 -5.18 -10.22
C GLU A 23 7.85 -4.07 -9.25
N ARG A 24 8.55 -3.06 -9.77
CA ARG A 24 8.99 -1.88 -9.01
C ARG A 24 7.85 -0.96 -8.58
N GLN A 25 6.83 -0.80 -9.43
CA GLN A 25 5.63 -0.02 -9.09
C GLN A 25 4.82 -0.76 -8.02
N LEU A 26 4.67 -2.08 -8.21
CA LEU A 26 3.99 -2.95 -7.26
C LEU A 26 4.63 -2.86 -5.88
N ALA A 27 5.95 -3.09 -5.78
CA ALA A 27 6.69 -3.03 -4.53
C ALA A 27 6.53 -1.68 -3.82
N ARG A 28 6.64 -0.57 -4.56
CA ARG A 28 6.49 0.77 -3.99
C ARG A 28 5.10 0.99 -3.38
N ILE A 29 4.04 0.54 -4.06
CA ILE A 29 2.68 0.65 -3.55
C ILE A 29 2.45 -0.29 -2.36
N TYR A 30 2.98 -1.51 -2.38
CA TYR A 30 2.91 -2.42 -1.23
C TYR A 30 3.56 -1.83 0.02
N PHE A 31 4.78 -1.27 -0.09
CA PHE A 31 5.43 -0.61 1.04
C PHE A 31 4.66 0.62 1.52
N LEU A 32 4.07 1.39 0.61
CA LEU A 32 3.24 2.55 0.97
C LEU A 32 1.99 2.11 1.75
N LEU A 33 1.38 0.99 1.39
CA LEU A 33 0.16 0.47 2.01
C LEU A 33 0.42 -0.40 3.25
N ALA A 34 1.66 -0.81 3.48
CA ALA A 34 2.01 -1.61 4.65
C ALA A 34 1.61 -0.90 5.96
N ILE A 35 1.93 0.39 6.10
CA ILE A 35 1.60 1.17 7.30
C ILE A 35 0.09 1.23 7.54
N PRO A 36 -0.76 1.72 6.60
CA PRO A 36 -2.20 1.75 6.85
C PRO A 36 -2.80 0.37 7.03
N PHE A 37 -2.28 -0.66 6.35
CA PHE A 37 -2.71 -2.05 6.56
C PHE A 37 -2.44 -2.51 8.00
N PHE A 38 -1.21 -2.33 8.51
CA PHE A 38 -0.89 -2.67 9.89
C PHE A 38 -1.70 -1.83 10.89
N THR A 39 -1.91 -0.54 10.64
CA THR A 39 -2.78 0.29 11.49
C THR A 39 -4.18 -0.27 11.59
N LEU A 40 -4.79 -0.69 10.46
CA LEU A 40 -6.10 -1.34 10.46
C LEU A 40 -6.07 -2.67 11.21
N LEU A 41 -5.04 -3.48 10.98
CA LEU A 41 -4.86 -4.77 11.65
C LEU A 41 -4.70 -4.60 13.17
N PHE A 42 -3.94 -3.62 13.66
CA PHE A 42 -3.78 -3.35 15.09
C PHE A 42 -5.02 -2.73 15.73
N THR A 43 -5.74 -1.88 15.00
CA THR A 43 -6.92 -1.17 15.53
C THR A 43 -8.15 -2.07 15.58
N PHE A 44 -8.36 -2.89 14.56
CA PHE A 44 -9.56 -3.71 14.39
C PHE A 44 -9.30 -5.22 14.49
N GLY A 45 -8.04 -5.66 14.51
CA GLY A 45 -7.70 -7.06 14.66
C GLY A 45 -7.98 -7.56 16.07
N HIS A 46 -8.69 -8.68 16.15
CA HIS A 46 -8.86 -9.41 17.40
C HIS A 46 -7.75 -10.44 17.53
N PHE A 47 -6.69 -10.09 18.25
CA PHE A 47 -5.60 -11.01 18.55
C PHE A 47 -5.91 -11.74 19.86
N PRO A 48 -5.98 -13.08 19.86
CA PRO A 48 -6.12 -13.84 21.09
C PRO A 48 -4.90 -13.57 21.97
N THR A 49 -5.14 -13.03 23.16
CA THR A 49 -4.11 -12.91 24.19
C THR A 49 -4.07 -14.23 24.94
N TYR A 50 -3.13 -15.10 24.55
CA TYR A 50 -2.80 -16.26 25.36
C TYR A 50 -2.04 -15.74 26.59
N LYS A 51 -2.74 -15.68 27.72
CA LYS A 51 -2.17 -15.44 29.05
C LYS A 51 -1.83 -16.78 29.70
#